data_AF-A0A7S0RID2-F1
#
_entry.id   AF-A0A7S0RID2-F1
#
_cell.length_a   1.000
_cell.length_b   1.000
_cell.length_c   1.000
_cell.angle_alpha   90.00
_cell.angle_beta   90.00
_cell.angle_gamma   90.00
#
_symmetry.space_group_name_H-M   'P 1'
#
loop_
_entity.id
_entity.type
_entity.pdbx_description
1 polymer ?
#
loop_
_entity_poly.entity_id
_entity_poly.type
_entity_poly.pdbx_seq_one_letter_code
_entity_poly.pdbx_strand_id
1 'polypeptide(L)'
;SADPLISSSKSWLLAIVLRLISAWQVSLPMMSGAKAKANKGLDSSVDVTCNGLRGTFQILTQTIICKCPECVKAPSYMSPTEFERHSGMSASKKWRRSIKVHAPGDHDNHNISLGRWLE
;
A
#
# COMPACT_ATOMS: atom_id res chain seq x y z
N SER A 1 -64.02 11.84 -17.30
CA SER A 1 -62.87 12.28 -16.49
C SER A 1 -62.00 13.20 -17.32
N ALA A 2 -61.86 14.46 -16.91
CA ALA A 2 -60.72 15.31 -17.20
C ALA A 2 -60.88 16.60 -16.37
N ASP A 3 -60.20 16.64 -15.22
CA ASP A 3 -60.02 17.85 -14.44
C ASP A 3 -58.92 18.73 -15.03
N PRO A 4 -58.98 20.07 -14.86
CA PRO A 4 -58.07 21.03 -15.47
C PRO A 4 -57.06 21.65 -14.48
N LEU A 5 -56.23 22.55 -15.02
CA LEU A 5 -55.44 23.60 -14.36
C LEU A 5 -54.12 23.18 -13.69
N ILE A 6 -52.99 23.63 -14.26
CA ILE A 6 -52.28 24.81 -13.73
C ILE A 6 -51.14 25.22 -14.66
N SER A 7 -51.32 26.42 -15.20
CA SER A 7 -50.31 27.32 -15.74
C SER A 7 -49.72 28.12 -14.58
N SER A 8 -48.40 28.32 -14.55
CA SER A 8 -47.71 29.56 -14.15
C SER A 8 -46.24 29.23 -13.87
N SER A 9 -45.34 29.42 -14.83
CA SER A 9 -44.50 30.61 -14.90
C SER A 9 -44.04 31.16 -13.54
N LYS A 10 -42.74 31.08 -13.28
CA LYS A 10 -41.83 32.22 -13.10
C LYS A 10 -40.46 31.71 -12.65
N SER A 11 -39.52 31.80 -13.59
CA SER A 11 -38.09 31.96 -13.30
C SER A 11 -37.89 33.27 -12.52
N TRP A 12 -36.63 33.64 -12.31
CA TRP A 12 -36.12 34.85 -11.65
C TRP A 12 -35.81 34.68 -10.15
N LEU A 13 -34.53 34.98 -9.86
CA LEU A 13 -33.91 35.33 -8.58
C LEU A 13 -33.11 34.23 -7.86
N LEU A 14 -31.93 34.00 -8.43
CA LEU A 14 -30.66 33.71 -7.77
C LEU A 14 -30.48 34.43 -6.40
N ALA A 15 -29.66 33.79 -5.56
CA ALA A 15 -28.84 34.33 -4.48
C ALA A 15 -29.47 34.49 -3.08
N ILE A 16 -28.66 34.24 -2.04
CA ILE A 16 -28.93 34.26 -0.59
C ILE A 16 -29.49 32.90 -0.12
N VAL A 17 -28.75 31.91 0.41
CA VAL A 17 -27.79 31.96 1.52
C VAL A 17 -26.79 30.80 1.35
N LEU A 18 -25.56 31.12 0.96
CA LEU A 18 -24.40 30.26 1.22
C LEU A 18 -23.93 30.53 2.65
N ARG A 19 -23.59 29.45 3.37
CA ARG A 19 -22.78 29.34 4.61
C ARG A 19 -23.53 29.26 5.94
N LEU A 20 -22.98 28.41 6.82
CA LEU A 20 -23.41 27.97 8.17
C LEU A 20 -24.32 26.74 8.07
N ILE A 21 -23.92 25.50 8.38
CA ILE A 21 -23.31 24.99 9.63
C ILE A 21 -22.50 23.71 9.33
N SER A 22 -21.35 23.64 9.99
CA SER A 22 -20.39 22.54 10.09
C SER A 22 -20.91 21.32 10.87
N ALA A 23 -20.82 20.14 10.24
CA ALA A 23 -20.66 18.82 10.86
C ALA A 23 -20.16 17.89 9.72
N TRP A 24 -18.88 17.55 9.55
CA TRP A 24 -17.96 16.84 10.45
C TRP A 24 -18.59 15.64 11.17
N GLN A 25 -18.00 14.47 10.88
CA GLN A 25 -18.29 13.13 11.43
C GLN A 25 -19.59 12.51 10.90
N VAL A 26 -19.65 11.28 10.34
CA VAL A 26 -18.92 10.06 10.70
C VAL A 26 -18.90 9.07 9.51
N SER A 27 -17.69 8.60 9.20
CA SER A 27 -17.27 7.28 8.71
C SER A 27 -18.21 6.40 7.86
N LEU A 28 -17.86 6.24 6.58
CA LEU A 28 -18.00 4.94 5.92
C LEU A 28 -16.85 4.03 6.39
N PRO A 29 -17.11 2.80 6.87
CA PRO A 29 -16.06 1.85 7.14
C PRO A 29 -15.40 1.44 5.81
N MET A 30 -14.12 1.78 5.68
CA MET A 30 -13.25 1.19 4.67
C MET A 30 -13.30 -0.33 4.84
N MET A 31 -13.71 -1.02 3.78
CA MET A 31 -13.55 -2.45 3.53
C MET A 31 -12.29 -2.98 4.22
N SER A 32 -12.53 -3.81 5.24
CA SER A 32 -11.51 -4.44 6.06
C SER A 32 -10.57 -5.24 5.17
N GLY A 33 -9.32 -4.80 5.09
CA GLY A 33 -8.24 -5.59 4.51
C GLY A 33 -8.17 -6.92 5.27
N ALA A 34 -8.57 -7.99 4.60
CA ALA A 34 -8.43 -9.34 5.09
C ALA A 34 -6.98 -9.56 5.52
N LYS A 35 -6.74 -9.72 6.82
CA LYS A 35 -5.48 -10.27 7.31
C LYS A 35 -5.44 -11.72 6.87
N ALA A 36 -4.82 -11.98 5.72
CA ALA A 36 -4.42 -13.32 5.33
C ALA A 36 -3.47 -13.85 6.41
N LYS A 37 -3.96 -14.76 7.26
CA LYS A 37 -3.09 -15.62 8.06
C LYS A 37 -2.40 -16.55 7.06
N ALA A 38 -1.17 -16.23 6.71
CA ALA A 38 -0.31 -17.14 5.95
C ALA A 38 -0.21 -18.46 6.73
N ASN A 39 -0.52 -19.57 6.06
CA ASN A 39 -0.32 -20.91 6.61
C ASN A 39 1.16 -21.04 6.98
N LYS A 40 1.42 -21.24 8.27
CA LYS A 40 2.73 -21.48 8.86
C LYS A 40 3.20 -22.85 8.40
N GLY A 41 3.67 -22.90 7.17
CA GLY A 41 4.03 -24.11 6.46
C GLY A 41 5.26 -23.82 5.63
N LEU A 42 6.42 -23.81 6.29
CA LEU A 42 7.73 -23.78 5.63
C LEU A 42 7.92 -22.61 4.64
N ASP A 43 7.24 -21.50 4.86
CA ASP A 43 7.44 -20.27 4.11
C ASP A 43 8.74 -19.61 4.58
N SER A 44 9.85 -20.10 4.02
CA SER A 44 11.18 -19.50 4.07
C SER A 44 11.15 -18.15 3.35
N SER A 45 10.36 -17.21 3.87
CA SER A 45 10.14 -15.87 3.33
C SER A 45 10.24 -14.87 4.47
N VAL A 46 10.80 -13.70 4.17
CA VAL A 46 11.01 -12.64 5.15
C VAL A 46 10.60 -11.30 4.57
N ASP A 47 9.96 -10.46 5.38
CA ASP A 47 9.65 -9.09 4.97
C ASP A 47 10.94 -8.29 4.90
N VAL A 48 11.08 -7.49 3.85
CA VAL A 48 12.24 -6.66 3.59
C VAL A 48 11.84 -5.24 3.22
N THR A 49 12.74 -4.29 3.45
CA THR A 49 12.59 -2.91 3.03
C THR A 49 13.89 -2.41 2.40
N CYS A 50 13.77 -1.66 1.31
CA CYS A 50 14.88 -0.95 0.67
C CYS A 50 14.42 0.47 0.33
N ASN A 51 15.14 1.48 0.83
CA ASN A 51 14.81 2.90 0.62
C ASN A 51 13.32 3.25 0.86
N GLY A 52 12.71 2.69 1.91
CA GLY A 52 11.29 2.87 2.24
C GLY A 52 10.30 2.01 1.43
N LEU A 53 10.77 1.31 0.39
CA LEU A 53 9.97 0.39 -0.41
C LEU A 53 9.94 -0.99 0.27
N ARG A 54 8.74 -1.51 0.53
CA ARG A 54 8.53 -2.81 1.18
C ARG A 54 8.43 -3.94 0.17
N GLY A 55 8.89 -5.13 0.55
CA GLY A 55 8.78 -6.35 -0.23
C GLY A 55 8.84 -7.60 0.64
N THR A 56 8.66 -8.76 0.03
CA THR A 56 8.87 -10.07 0.68
C THR A 56 9.97 -10.80 -0.06
N PHE A 57 11.06 -11.14 0.63
CA PHE A 57 12.14 -11.93 0.08
C PHE A 57 11.87 -13.40 0.32
N GLN A 58 11.78 -14.18 -0.76
CA GLN A 58 11.69 -15.63 -0.73
C GLN A 58 13.11 -16.21 -0.69
N ILE A 59 13.47 -16.89 0.39
CA ILE A 59 14.83 -17.41 0.62
C ILE A 59 15.20 -18.46 -0.42
N LEU A 60 14.30 -19.40 -0.68
CA LEU A 60 14.56 -20.55 -1.56
C LEU A 60 14.78 -20.15 -3.01
N THR A 61 14.00 -19.19 -3.50
CA THR A 61 14.04 -18.71 -4.90
C THR A 61 14.85 -17.44 -5.07
N GLN A 62 15.40 -16.90 -3.97
CA GLN A 62 16.10 -15.60 -3.90
C GLN A 62 15.36 -14.48 -4.64
N THR A 63 14.03 -14.48 -4.59
CA THR A 63 13.18 -13.57 -5.35
C THR A 63 12.43 -12.65 -4.40
N ILE A 64 12.31 -11.37 -4.75
CA ILE A 64 11.53 -10.39 -4.00
C ILE A 64 10.19 -10.14 -4.69
N ILE A 65 9.13 -10.24 -3.90
CA ILE A 65 7.79 -9.76 -4.28
C ILE A 65 7.66 -8.33 -3.78
N CYS A 66 7.61 -7.38 -4.71
CA CYS A 66 7.49 -5.96 -4.38
C CYS A 66 6.07 -5.63 -3.88
N LYS A 67 5.97 -4.83 -2.80
CA LYS A 67 4.70 -4.38 -2.19
C LYS A 67 4.47 -2.86 -2.31
N CYS A 68 5.08 -2.21 -3.31
CA CYS A 68 4.83 -0.78 -3.57
C CYS A 68 3.42 -0.56 -4.18
N PRO A 69 2.88 0.67 -4.19
CA PRO A 69 1.52 0.94 -4.70
C PRO A 69 1.27 0.52 -6.16
N GLU A 70 2.33 0.48 -6.98
CA GLU A 70 2.26 0.04 -8.38
C GLU A 70 2.27 -1.50 -8.47
N CYS A 71 3.20 -2.16 -7.78
CA CYS A 71 3.37 -3.61 -7.81
C CYS A 71 2.32 -4.39 -7.01
N VAL A 72 1.58 -3.72 -6.11
CA VAL A 72 0.42 -4.35 -5.45
C VAL A 72 -0.73 -4.58 -6.43
N LYS A 73 -0.86 -3.75 -7.48
CA LYS A 73 -1.90 -3.92 -8.52
C LYS A 73 -1.59 -5.08 -9.47
N ALA A 74 -0.30 -5.30 -9.75
CA ALA A 74 0.21 -6.38 -10.58
C ALA A 74 1.49 -6.94 -9.92
N PRO A 75 1.40 -8.10 -9.23
CA PRO A 75 2.51 -8.65 -8.48
C PRO A 75 3.77 -8.81 -9.34
N SER A 76 4.82 -8.09 -8.98
CA SER A 76 6.12 -8.16 -9.67
C SER A 76 7.11 -8.97 -8.84
N TYR A 77 7.60 -10.04 -9.46
CA TYR A 77 8.68 -10.86 -8.95
C TYR A 77 9.97 -10.34 -9.56
N MET A 78 10.94 -10.02 -8.73
CA MET A 78 12.20 -9.43 -9.17
C MET A 78 13.36 -9.92 -8.33
N SER A 79 14.55 -9.99 -8.92
CA SER A 79 15.78 -10.29 -8.19
C SER A 79 16.08 -9.20 -7.15
N PRO A 80 16.91 -9.48 -6.12
CA PRO A 80 17.27 -8.49 -5.11
C PRO A 80 17.91 -7.23 -5.71
N THR A 81 18.72 -7.40 -6.76
CA THR A 81 19.34 -6.30 -7.49
C THR A 81 18.29 -5.46 -8.24
N GLU A 82 17.31 -6.09 -8.86
CA GLU A 82 16.21 -5.37 -9.52
C GLU A 82 15.33 -4.64 -8.52
N PHE A 83 15.11 -5.21 -7.34
CA PHE A 83 14.39 -4.55 -6.25
C PHE A 83 15.16 -3.33 -5.71
N GLU A 84 16.47 -3.43 -5.51
CA GLU A 84 17.34 -2.31 -5.15
C GLU A 84 17.26 -1.19 -6.20
N ARG A 85 17.25 -1.56 -7.49
CA ARG A 85 17.05 -0.60 -8.59
C ARG A 85 15.65 0.02 -8.57
N HIS A 86 14.63 -0.79 -8.36
CA HIS A 86 13.23 -0.39 -8.30
C HIS A 86 12.95 0.58 -7.13
N SER A 87 13.66 0.43 -6.01
CA SER A 87 13.59 1.36 -4.88
C SER A 87 14.38 2.66 -5.10
N GLY A 88 14.93 2.90 -6.29
CA GLY A 88 15.70 4.10 -6.62
C GLY A 88 17.18 4.04 -6.24
N MET A 89 17.70 2.88 -5.82
CA MET A 89 19.11 2.68 -5.45
C MET A 89 19.95 2.07 -6.58
N SER A 90 19.64 2.42 -7.84
CA SER A 90 20.24 1.82 -9.05
C SER A 90 21.77 1.92 -9.18
N ALA A 91 22.41 2.82 -8.42
CA ALA A 91 23.86 3.03 -8.47
C ALA A 91 24.65 2.05 -7.58
N SER A 92 24.00 1.36 -6.63
CA SER A 92 24.63 0.32 -5.83
C SER A 92 24.27 -1.05 -6.40
N LYS A 93 25.26 -1.93 -6.56
CA LYS A 93 25.07 -3.38 -6.74
C LYS A 93 25.22 -4.10 -5.40
N LYS A 94 24.71 -3.48 -4.33
CA LYS A 94 25.02 -3.83 -2.94
C LYS A 94 23.76 -4.26 -2.21
N TRP A 95 22.85 -4.95 -2.90
CA TRP A 95 21.59 -5.47 -2.38
C TRP A 95 21.72 -6.16 -1.02
N ARG A 96 22.80 -6.93 -0.78
CA ARG A 96 23.09 -7.58 0.50
C ARG A 96 23.22 -6.60 1.68
N ARG A 97 23.56 -5.34 1.43
CA ARG A 97 23.71 -4.28 2.43
C ARG A 97 22.60 -3.24 2.41
N SER A 98 22.03 -2.94 1.24
CA SER A 98 20.99 -1.92 1.09
C SER A 98 19.61 -2.42 1.49
N ILE A 99 19.32 -3.71 1.26
CA ILE A 99 18.06 -4.34 1.63
C ILE A 99 18.13 -4.76 3.09
N LYS A 100 17.08 -4.42 3.84
CA LYS A 100 16.99 -4.59 5.29
C LYS A 100 15.85 -5.55 5.61
N VAL A 101 16.07 -6.46 6.55
CA VAL A 101 15.09 -7.45 6.98
C VAL A 101 14.20 -6.85 8.08
N HIS A 102 12.89 -7.01 7.95
CA HIS A 102 11.92 -6.78 9.01
C HIS A 102 11.46 -8.12 9.56
N ALA A 103 11.99 -8.50 10.73
CA ALA A 103 11.56 -9.70 11.41
C ALA A 103 10.19 -9.47 12.11
N PRO A 104 9.22 -10.39 11.96
CA PRO A 104 7.96 -10.28 12.68
C PRO A 104 8.18 -10.55 14.17
N GLY A 105 7.81 -9.60 15.02
CA GLY A 105 7.96 -9.68 16.48
C GLY A 105 9.06 -8.79 17.05
N ASP A 106 9.81 -8.11 16.19
CA ASP A 106 10.85 -7.20 16.64
C ASP A 106 10.36 -5.76 16.67
N HIS A 107 10.10 -5.27 17.88
CA HIS A 107 9.62 -3.91 18.12
C HIS A 107 10.77 -2.89 18.20
N ASP A 108 12.02 -3.33 18.32
CA ASP A 108 13.16 -2.46 18.55
C ASP A 108 14.14 -2.55 17.38
N ASN A 109 13.87 -1.79 16.31
CA ASN A 109 14.90 -1.33 15.38
C ASN A 109 15.80 -2.41 14.74
N HIS A 110 15.20 -3.47 14.19
CA HIS A 110 15.98 -4.46 13.45
C HIS A 110 16.20 -4.02 12.01
N ASN A 111 17.26 -3.25 11.83
CA ASN A 111 17.80 -2.82 10.55
C ASN A 111 18.99 -3.75 10.16
N ILE A 112 18.76 -5.06 10.26
CA ILE A 112 19.76 -6.06 9.86
C ILE A 112 19.77 -6.10 8.34
N SER A 113 20.96 -6.02 7.74
CA SER A 113 21.11 -6.15 6.31
C SER A 113 20.80 -7.58 5.86
N LEU A 114 20.14 -7.72 4.71
CA LEU A 114 19.73 -9.03 4.20
C LEU A 114 20.92 -9.98 4.05
N GLY A 115 22.09 -9.46 3.67
CA GLY A 115 23.32 -10.24 3.56
C GLY A 115 23.76 -10.84 4.89
N ARG A 116 23.67 -10.08 5.99
CA ARG A 116 24.00 -10.56 7.34
C ARG A 116 22.98 -11.57 7.86
N TRP A 117 21.72 -11.43 7.44
CA TRP A 117 20.66 -12.34 7.83
C TRP A 117 20.72 -13.70 7.08
N LEU A 118 21.34 -13.73 5.90
CA LEU A 118 21.52 -14.96 5.09
C LEU A 118 22.77 -15.78 5.46
N GLU A 119 23.64 -15.25 6.33
CA GLU A 119 24.84 -15.95 6.83
C GLU A 119 24.48 -16.90 7.97
#